data_AF-A0A087TX79-F1
#
_entry.id   AF-A0A087TX79-F1
#
_cell.length_a   1.000
_cell.length_b   1.000
_cell.length_c   1.000
_cell.angle_alpha   90.00
_cell.angle_beta   90.00
_cell.angle_gamma   90.00
#
_symmetry.space_group_name_H-M   'P 1'
#
loop_
_entity.id
_entity.type
_entity.pdbx_description
1 polymer ?
#
loop_
_entity_poly.entity_id
_entity_poly.type
_entity_poly.pdbx_seq_one_letter_code
_entity_poly.pdbx_strand_id
1 'polypeptide(L)'
;MSRNFRRLVLRGCGGAMTLYGIYKIGSFVQQKHVVIADEISPSKMKHRLPSRSEQLNELQTTPEYDILVIGGGATGSGVALDSVSRGLKTALVELDDFSSGTSSRSTKLIHGGVRYLQKAILQLDLEQYRMVKEALHERANLLAIAPHLSYPLPIMLPIYRWWQVPYYWIGIKAYDFVAGRQQVKSSYFLSRERALELFPMLKKDKLCGALVYYDGKLNVRLNVLFISIYHLV
;
A
#
# COMPACT_ATOMS: atom_id res chain seq x y z
N MET A 1 48.82 32.80 -13.25
CA MET A 1 47.71 32.32 -12.39
C MET A 1 48.16 31.08 -11.62
N SER A 2 48.36 31.21 -10.30
CA SER A 2 48.94 30.14 -9.47
C SER A 2 47.99 28.95 -9.30
N ARG A 3 48.57 27.73 -9.18
CA ARG A 3 47.86 26.45 -8.98
C ARG A 3 46.85 26.47 -7.82
N ASN A 4 47.01 27.38 -6.87
CA ASN A 4 46.13 27.54 -5.72
C ASN A 4 44.77 28.16 -6.08
N PHE A 5 44.73 29.02 -7.11
CA PHE A 5 43.47 29.64 -7.56
C PHE A 5 42.54 28.62 -8.23
N ARG A 6 43.08 27.69 -9.04
CA ARG A 6 42.28 26.61 -9.67
C ARG A 6 41.67 25.64 -8.66
N ARG A 7 42.34 25.36 -7.54
CA ARG A 7 41.82 24.49 -6.47
C ARG A 7 40.71 25.16 -5.64
N LEU A 8 40.78 26.48 -5.48
CA LEU A 8 39.75 27.25 -4.77
C LEU A 8 38.45 27.30 -5.60
N VAL A 9 38.55 27.53 -6.91
CA VAL A 9 37.38 27.54 -7.81
C VAL A 9 36.72 26.16 -7.93
N LEU A 10 37.49 25.06 -8.00
CA LEU A 10 36.92 23.71 -8.03
C LEU A 10 36.18 23.33 -6.73
N ARG A 11 36.67 23.76 -5.56
CA ARG A 11 36.01 23.51 -4.28
C ARG A 11 34.77 24.38 -4.07
N GLY A 12 34.79 25.62 -4.54
CA GLY A 12 33.63 26.52 -4.50
C GLY A 12 32.46 26.05 -5.38
N CYS A 13 32.75 25.61 -6.60
CA CYS A 13 31.72 25.10 -7.52
C CYS A 13 31.08 23.78 -7.05
N GLY A 14 31.88 22.88 -6.47
CA GLY A 14 31.35 21.63 -5.91
C GLY A 14 30.37 21.86 -4.75
N GLY A 15 30.69 22.79 -3.85
CA GLY A 15 29.82 23.18 -2.74
C GLY A 15 28.49 23.78 -3.21
N ALA A 16 28.54 24.68 -4.19
CA ALA A 16 27.36 25.33 -4.76
C ALA A 16 26.45 24.34 -5.52
N MET A 17 27.04 23.42 -6.30
CA MET A 17 26.28 22.36 -6.99
C MET A 17 25.61 21.38 -6.01
N THR A 18 26.28 21.07 -4.90
CA THR A 18 25.72 20.18 -3.85
C THR A 18 24.57 20.87 -3.13
N LEU A 19 24.71 22.15 -2.76
CA LEU A 19 23.65 22.96 -2.16
C LEU A 19 22.46 23.16 -3.11
N TYR A 20 22.71 23.43 -4.39
CA TYR A 20 21.66 23.55 -5.40
C TYR A 20 20.95 22.21 -5.64
N GLY A 21 21.70 21.10 -5.65
CA GLY A 21 21.14 19.74 -5.70
C GLY A 21 20.23 19.44 -4.51
N ILE A 22 20.66 19.78 -3.29
CA ILE A 22 19.86 19.62 -2.06
C ILE A 22 18.63 20.52 -2.09
N TYR A 23 18.77 21.79 -2.51
CA TYR A 23 17.65 22.73 -2.65
C TYR A 23 16.62 22.25 -3.68
N LYS A 24 17.07 21.75 -4.83
CA LYS A 24 16.19 21.24 -5.90
C LYS A 24 15.53 19.91 -5.53
N ILE A 25 16.21 19.05 -4.77
CA ILE A 25 15.62 17.84 -4.20
C ILE A 25 14.56 18.21 -3.14
N GLY A 26 14.84 19.20 -2.30
CA GLY A 26 13.90 19.73 -1.32
C GLY A 26 12.62 20.29 -1.99
N SER A 27 12.78 21.08 -3.05
CA SER A 27 11.63 21.63 -3.79
C SER A 27 10.90 20.59 -4.65
N PHE A 28 11.58 19.54 -5.14
CA PHE A 28 10.94 18.44 -5.87
C PHE A 28 10.24 17.41 -4.96
N VAL A 29 10.57 17.38 -3.67
CA VAL A 29 9.80 16.63 -2.65
C VAL A 29 8.51 17.36 -2.28
N GLN A 30 8.40 18.65 -2.61
CA GLN A 30 7.30 19.50 -2.18
C GLN A 30 6.11 19.56 -3.15
N GLN A 31 6.18 18.93 -4.33
CA GLN A 31 5.00 18.66 -5.15
C GLN A 31 4.29 17.39 -4.67
N LYS A 32 3.70 17.49 -3.47
CA LYS A 32 2.57 16.65 -3.10
C LYS A 32 1.37 17.15 -3.92
N HIS A 33 1.11 16.55 -5.08
CA HIS A 33 -0.27 16.46 -5.55
C HIS A 33 -0.99 15.42 -4.70
N VAL A 34 -1.07 15.70 -3.41
CA VAL A 34 -2.05 15.08 -2.52
C VAL A 34 -3.22 16.03 -2.62
N VAL A 35 -4.33 15.56 -3.16
CA VAL A 35 -5.62 16.20 -2.89
C VAL A 35 -5.79 16.05 -1.39
N ILE A 36 -5.35 17.05 -0.63
CA ILE A 36 -5.72 17.19 0.77
C ILE A 36 -7.22 17.43 0.68
N ALA A 37 -8.00 16.40 0.97
CA ALA A 37 -9.41 16.59 1.20
C ALA A 37 -9.51 17.70 2.26
N ASP A 38 -10.14 18.82 1.91
CA ASP A 38 -10.46 19.89 2.86
C ASP A 38 -10.96 19.26 4.15
N GLU A 39 -10.63 19.86 5.30
CA GLU A 39 -11.04 19.38 6.62
C GLU A 39 -12.48 18.88 6.58
N ILE A 40 -12.65 17.55 6.46
CA ILE A 40 -13.95 16.91 6.48
C ILE A 40 -14.37 17.04 7.92
N SER A 41 -15.06 18.14 8.23
CA SER A 41 -15.91 18.22 9.42
C SER A 41 -16.66 16.90 9.46
N PRO A 42 -16.54 16.10 10.54
CA PRO A 42 -17.16 14.79 10.58
C PRO A 42 -18.66 15.02 10.49
N SER A 43 -19.18 14.96 9.26
CA SER A 43 -20.59 14.91 9.03
C SER A 43 -20.97 13.57 9.68
N LYS A 44 -21.73 13.66 10.77
CA LYS A 44 -22.42 12.48 11.29
C LYS A 44 -23.07 11.86 10.05
N MET A 45 -22.74 10.61 9.70
CA MET A 45 -23.38 9.92 8.59
C MET A 45 -24.89 10.09 8.78
N LYS A 46 -25.49 11.01 8.03
CA LYS A 46 -26.89 11.39 8.22
C LYS A 46 -27.83 10.34 7.65
N HIS A 47 -27.30 9.39 6.89
CA HIS A 47 -28.09 8.43 6.15
C HIS A 47 -28.24 7.11 6.91
N ARG A 48 -29.50 6.80 7.23
CA ARG A 48 -29.93 5.44 7.58
C ARG A 48 -29.57 4.52 6.40
N LEU A 49 -28.99 3.36 6.70
CA LEU A 49 -28.80 2.33 5.68
C LEU A 49 -30.19 1.85 5.20
N PRO A 50 -30.44 1.79 3.88
CA PRO A 50 -31.71 1.30 3.37
C PRO A 50 -31.90 -0.15 3.78
N SER A 51 -33.14 -0.49 4.11
CA SER A 51 -33.55 -1.87 4.35
C SER A 51 -33.55 -2.65 3.03
N ARG A 52 -33.41 -3.97 3.12
CA ARG A 52 -33.47 -4.86 1.94
C ARG A 52 -34.75 -4.64 1.11
N SER A 53 -35.87 -4.35 1.75
CA SER A 53 -37.14 -4.07 1.07
C SER A 53 -37.12 -2.76 0.29
N GLU A 54 -36.50 -1.70 0.83
CA GLU A 54 -36.32 -0.42 0.15
C GLU A 54 -35.41 -0.61 -1.09
N GLN A 55 -34.30 -1.33 -0.93
CA GLN A 55 -33.34 -1.64 -2.01
C GLN A 55 -33.98 -2.44 -3.16
N LEU A 56 -34.76 -3.48 -2.83
CA LEU A 56 -35.49 -4.27 -3.84
C LEU A 56 -36.54 -3.44 -4.59
N ASN A 57 -37.22 -2.53 -3.89
CA ASN A 57 -38.19 -1.64 -4.52
C ASN A 57 -37.49 -0.67 -5.48
N GLU A 58 -36.34 -0.12 -5.07
CA GLU A 58 -35.53 0.76 -5.93
C GLU A 58 -35.03 0.04 -7.19
N LEU A 59 -34.58 -1.21 -7.06
CA LEU A 59 -34.22 -2.07 -8.19
C LEU A 59 -35.38 -2.34 -9.16
N GLN A 60 -36.62 -2.46 -8.66
CA GLN A 60 -37.81 -2.73 -9.49
C GLN A 60 -38.41 -1.46 -10.12
N THR A 61 -38.34 -0.34 -9.41
CA THR A 61 -38.94 0.95 -9.84
C THR A 61 -37.99 1.78 -10.68
N THR A 62 -36.68 1.57 -10.55
CA THR A 62 -35.71 2.14 -11.47
C THR A 62 -35.89 1.50 -12.86
N PRO A 63 -36.21 2.30 -13.89
CA PRO A 63 -36.42 1.75 -15.24
C PRO A 63 -35.12 1.26 -15.89
N GLU A 64 -34.00 1.94 -15.63
CA GLU A 64 -32.71 1.66 -16.27
C GLU A 64 -31.54 2.02 -15.34
N TYR A 65 -30.48 1.22 -15.41
CA TYR A 65 -29.19 1.44 -14.76
C TYR A 65 -28.09 1.53 -15.83
N ASP A 66 -27.11 2.40 -15.64
CA ASP A 66 -25.95 2.52 -16.52
C ASP A 66 -25.02 1.31 -16.38
N ILE A 67 -24.85 0.83 -15.14
CA ILE A 67 -23.97 -0.29 -14.80
C ILE A 67 -24.67 -1.25 -13.83
N LEU A 68 -24.65 -2.54 -14.16
CA LEU A 68 -25.01 -3.62 -13.26
C LEU A 68 -23.75 -4.42 -12.87
N VAL A 69 -23.41 -4.43 -11.59
CA VAL A 69 -22.31 -5.20 -11.02
C VAL A 69 -22.85 -6.49 -10.41
N ILE A 70 -22.33 -7.62 -10.85
CA ILE A 70 -22.68 -8.95 -10.33
C ILE A 70 -21.54 -9.45 -9.45
N GLY A 71 -21.81 -9.58 -8.15
CA GLY A 71 -20.88 -10.04 -7.11
C GLY A 71 -20.36 -8.90 -6.23
N GLY A 72 -20.67 -8.95 -4.94
CA GLY A 72 -20.27 -8.00 -3.89
C GLY A 72 -18.95 -8.36 -3.19
N GLY A 73 -18.00 -8.94 -3.92
CA GLY A 73 -16.62 -9.15 -3.45
C GLY A 73 -15.75 -7.88 -3.55
N ALA A 74 -14.46 -8.01 -3.27
CA ALA A 74 -13.51 -6.90 -3.35
C ALA A 74 -13.53 -6.21 -4.73
N THR A 75 -13.51 -6.99 -5.81
CA THR A 75 -13.55 -6.47 -7.18
C THR A 75 -14.87 -5.74 -7.46
N GLY A 76 -16.02 -6.36 -7.21
CA GLY A 76 -17.31 -5.74 -7.50
C GLY A 76 -17.59 -4.51 -6.65
N SER A 77 -17.22 -4.54 -5.36
CA SER A 77 -17.33 -3.36 -4.49
C SER A 77 -16.45 -2.19 -4.97
N GLY A 78 -15.25 -2.46 -5.49
CA GLY A 78 -14.38 -1.44 -6.08
C GLY A 78 -14.93 -0.88 -7.39
N VAL A 79 -15.45 -1.74 -8.27
CA VAL A 79 -16.08 -1.32 -9.53
C VAL A 79 -17.32 -0.46 -9.26
N ALA A 80 -18.16 -0.88 -8.33
CA ALA A 80 -19.36 -0.13 -7.96
C ALA A 80 -19.02 1.23 -7.34
N LEU A 81 -18.00 1.28 -6.48
CA LEU A 81 -17.48 2.53 -5.92
C LEU A 81 -16.96 3.47 -7.02
N ASP A 82 -16.12 2.98 -7.94
CA ASP A 82 -15.60 3.80 -9.05
C ASP A 82 -16.75 4.31 -9.94
N SER A 83 -17.69 3.44 -10.28
CA SER A 83 -18.87 3.79 -11.09
C SER A 83 -19.70 4.91 -10.46
N VAL A 84 -20.08 4.77 -9.19
CA VAL A 84 -20.87 5.80 -8.50
C VAL A 84 -20.08 7.08 -8.29
N SER A 85 -18.77 6.99 -8.04
CA SER A 85 -17.91 8.18 -7.92
C SER A 85 -17.87 9.03 -9.21
N ARG A 86 -18.18 8.43 -10.35
CA ARG A 86 -18.31 9.10 -11.66
C ARG A 86 -19.73 9.57 -11.97
N GLY A 87 -20.68 9.37 -11.04
CA GLY A 87 -22.07 9.77 -11.19
C GLY A 87 -22.94 8.80 -12.00
N LEU A 88 -22.48 7.58 -12.25
CA LEU A 88 -23.23 6.58 -13.00
C LEU A 88 -24.25 5.88 -12.11
N LYS A 89 -25.45 5.64 -12.65
CA LYS A 89 -26.52 4.92 -11.96
C LYS A 89 -26.17 3.43 -11.92
N THR A 90 -25.77 2.96 -10.75
CA THR A 90 -25.16 1.64 -10.57
C THR A 90 -25.99 0.76 -9.67
N ALA A 91 -26.30 -0.46 -10.12
CA ALA A 91 -26.85 -1.51 -9.28
C ALA A 91 -25.75 -2.53 -8.96
N LEU A 92 -25.71 -3.04 -7.72
CA LEU A 92 -24.85 -4.15 -7.34
C LEU A 92 -25.71 -5.27 -6.73
N VAL A 93 -25.55 -6.48 -7.24
CA VAL A 93 -26.24 -7.67 -6.72
C VAL A 93 -25.23 -8.70 -6.22
N GLU A 94 -25.47 -9.23 -5.04
CA GLU A 94 -24.72 -10.34 -4.45
C GLU A 94 -25.71 -11.45 -4.09
N LEU A 95 -25.32 -12.71 -4.35
CA LEU A 95 -26.14 -13.88 -4.08
C LEU A 95 -26.20 -14.17 -2.58
N ASP A 96 -25.04 -14.13 -1.92
CA ASP A 96 -24.87 -14.43 -0.50
C ASP A 96 -24.78 -13.12 0.33
N ASP A 97 -23.77 -13.02 1.20
CA ASP A 97 -23.44 -11.80 1.94
C ASP A 97 -22.26 -11.07 1.30
N PHE A 98 -22.15 -9.76 1.53
CA PHE A 98 -21.07 -8.95 0.97
C PHE A 98 -19.71 -9.46 1.43
N SER A 99 -18.78 -9.60 0.49
CA SER A 99 -17.44 -10.17 0.70
C SER A 99 -17.39 -11.61 1.20
N SER A 100 -18.51 -12.34 1.22
CA SER A 100 -18.59 -13.70 1.72
C SER A 100 -17.72 -14.70 0.96
N GLY A 101 -17.39 -14.46 -0.31
CA GLY A 101 -16.54 -15.30 -1.16
C GLY A 101 -15.03 -15.26 -0.84
N THR A 102 -14.17 -15.28 -1.86
CA THR A 102 -12.70 -15.30 -1.69
C THR A 102 -12.17 -14.08 -0.93
N SER A 103 -12.86 -12.94 -1.04
CA SER A 103 -12.45 -11.68 -0.41
C SER A 103 -12.39 -11.75 1.12
N SER A 104 -13.19 -12.61 1.77
CA SER A 104 -13.11 -12.86 3.22
C SER A 104 -12.02 -13.86 3.63
N ARG A 105 -11.55 -14.70 2.70
CA ARG A 105 -10.66 -15.84 2.95
C ARG A 105 -9.19 -15.59 2.62
N SER A 106 -8.81 -14.35 2.32
CA SER A 106 -7.41 -13.98 2.09
C SER A 106 -6.58 -13.95 3.39
N THR A 107 -5.26 -13.86 3.24
CA THR A 107 -4.32 -13.57 4.35
C THR A 107 -4.51 -12.17 4.94
N LYS A 108 -5.34 -11.33 4.30
CA LYS A 108 -5.65 -9.96 4.72
C LYS A 108 -4.42 -9.05 4.73
N LEU A 109 -3.46 -9.34 3.85
CA LEU A 109 -2.26 -8.55 3.63
C LEU A 109 -2.36 -7.79 2.31
N ILE A 110 -1.92 -6.54 2.33
CA ILE A 110 -1.68 -5.73 1.14
C ILE A 110 -0.18 -5.84 0.89
N HIS A 111 0.24 -6.89 0.20
CA HIS A 111 1.65 -7.20 0.00
C HIS A 111 2.21 -6.45 -1.20
N GLY A 112 3.28 -5.67 -1.02
CA GLY A 112 3.92 -4.97 -2.15
C GLY A 112 4.84 -5.86 -3.02
N GLY A 113 4.99 -7.14 -2.70
CA GLY A 113 5.55 -8.11 -3.66
C GLY A 113 7.07 -8.32 -3.61
N VAL A 114 7.68 -8.38 -2.42
CA VAL A 114 9.15 -8.58 -2.26
C VAL A 114 9.67 -9.79 -3.06
N ARG A 115 8.91 -10.89 -3.07
CA ARG A 115 9.28 -12.10 -3.83
C ARG A 115 9.23 -11.89 -5.34
N TYR A 116 8.28 -11.08 -5.81
CA TYR A 116 8.15 -10.74 -7.23
C TYR A 116 9.25 -9.79 -7.66
N LEU A 117 9.67 -8.85 -6.80
CA LEU A 117 10.83 -8.00 -7.08
C LEU A 117 12.10 -8.82 -7.27
N GLN A 118 12.32 -9.86 -6.46
CA GLN A 118 13.44 -10.77 -6.65
C GLN A 118 13.41 -11.41 -8.04
N LYS A 119 12.24 -11.93 -8.48
CA LYS A 119 12.10 -12.49 -9.83
C LYS A 119 12.34 -11.44 -10.91
N ALA A 120 11.75 -10.26 -10.77
CA ALA A 120 11.91 -9.15 -11.72
C ALA A 120 13.39 -8.78 -11.93
N ILE A 121 14.17 -8.71 -10.85
CA ILE A 121 15.61 -8.40 -10.93
C ILE A 121 16.39 -9.57 -11.54
N LEU A 122 16.15 -10.81 -11.09
CA LEU A 122 16.93 -11.98 -11.53
C LEU A 122 16.63 -12.40 -12.96
N GLN A 123 15.39 -12.18 -13.42
CA GLN A 123 14.92 -12.60 -14.75
C GLN A 123 14.75 -11.42 -15.72
N LEU A 124 15.07 -10.19 -15.28
CA LEU A 124 14.88 -8.95 -16.04
C LEU A 124 13.43 -8.79 -16.55
N ASP A 125 12.47 -9.21 -15.72
CA ASP A 125 11.04 -9.20 -16.05
C ASP A 125 10.42 -7.83 -15.69
N LEU A 126 10.12 -7.06 -16.75
CA LEU A 126 9.53 -5.73 -16.63
C LEU A 126 8.07 -5.76 -16.16
N GLU A 127 7.31 -6.80 -16.47
CA GLU A 127 5.92 -6.91 -16.05
C GLU A 127 5.83 -7.13 -14.55
N GLN A 128 6.67 -8.02 -14.01
CA GLN A 128 6.78 -8.23 -12.57
C GLN A 128 7.25 -6.98 -11.84
N TYR A 129 8.17 -6.22 -12.45
CA TYR A 129 8.60 -4.95 -11.87
C TYR A 129 7.48 -3.90 -11.83
N ARG A 130 6.68 -3.79 -12.90
CA ARG A 130 5.51 -2.89 -12.95
C ARG A 130 4.46 -3.29 -11.91
N MET A 131 4.16 -4.58 -11.81
CA MET A 131 3.22 -5.11 -10.81
C MET A 131 3.66 -4.76 -9.37
N VAL A 132 4.95 -4.88 -9.05
CA VAL A 132 5.49 -4.48 -7.73
C VAL A 132 5.28 -2.98 -7.48
N LYS A 133 5.53 -2.12 -8.47
CA LYS A 133 5.30 -0.68 -8.32
C LYS A 133 3.83 -0.34 -8.11
N GLU A 134 2.94 -0.94 -8.89
CA GLU A 134 1.49 -0.76 -8.76
C GLU A 134 1.02 -1.24 -7.38
N ALA A 135 1.45 -2.42 -6.92
CA ALA A 135 1.11 -2.93 -5.60
C ALA A 135 1.60 -2.01 -4.46
N LEU A 136 2.82 -1.47 -4.58
CA LEU A 136 3.37 -0.51 -3.61
C LEU A 136 2.60 0.81 -3.60
N HIS A 137 2.21 1.31 -4.77
CA HIS A 137 1.40 2.51 -4.94
C HIS A 137 0.00 2.34 -4.33
N GLU A 138 -0.71 1.27 -4.71
CA GLU A 138 -2.05 0.97 -4.20
C GLU A 138 -2.06 0.73 -2.69
N ARG A 139 -1.02 0.08 -2.16
CA ARG A 139 -0.88 -0.06 -0.71
C ARG A 139 -0.76 1.28 0.00
N ALA A 140 0.03 2.21 -0.53
CA ALA A 140 0.16 3.54 0.05
C ALA A 140 -1.17 4.30 -0.02
N ASN A 141 -1.88 4.20 -1.14
CA ASN A 141 -3.22 4.78 -1.31
C ASN A 141 -4.22 4.20 -0.30
N LEU A 142 -4.27 2.87 -0.15
CA LEU A 142 -5.22 2.22 0.75
C LEU A 142 -5.00 2.63 2.22
N LEU A 143 -3.73 2.69 2.63
CA LEU A 143 -3.34 3.15 3.98
C LEU A 143 -3.73 4.60 4.23
N ALA A 144 -3.77 5.44 3.19
CA ALA A 144 -4.16 6.84 3.30
C ALA A 144 -5.68 7.03 3.32
N ILE A 145 -6.45 6.32 2.47
CA ILE A 145 -7.90 6.50 2.34
C ILE A 145 -8.69 5.81 3.46
N ALA A 146 -8.18 4.69 3.99
CA ALA A 146 -8.88 3.89 4.99
C ALA A 146 -7.96 3.53 6.17
N PRO A 147 -7.40 4.51 6.89
CA PRO A 147 -6.46 4.26 8.00
C PRO A 147 -7.10 3.55 9.20
N HIS A 148 -8.42 3.55 9.28
CA HIS A 148 -9.19 2.85 10.31
C HIS A 148 -9.43 1.36 9.97
N LEU A 149 -9.22 0.95 8.72
CA LEU A 149 -9.39 -0.44 8.24
C LEU A 149 -8.10 -1.05 7.69
N SER A 150 -7.08 -0.24 7.46
CA SER A 150 -5.78 -0.67 6.98
C SER A 150 -4.65 -0.04 7.79
N TYR A 151 -3.60 -0.81 8.05
CA TYR A 151 -2.49 -0.35 8.87
C TYR A 151 -1.16 -0.98 8.48
N PRO A 152 -0.04 -0.30 8.78
CA PRO A 152 1.31 -0.86 8.67
C PRO A 152 1.46 -2.14 9.50
N LEU A 153 1.98 -3.20 8.88
CA LEU A 153 2.30 -4.46 9.53
C LEU A 153 3.81 -4.74 9.44
N PRO A 154 4.55 -4.80 10.57
CA PRO A 154 5.91 -5.30 10.57
C PRO A 154 5.91 -6.82 10.35
N ILE A 155 6.71 -7.27 9.39
CA ILE A 155 6.93 -8.69 9.08
C ILE A 155 8.38 -9.01 9.39
N MET A 156 8.59 -9.95 10.30
CA MET A 156 9.91 -10.40 10.72
C MET A 156 10.28 -11.71 10.01
N LEU A 157 11.46 -11.73 9.38
CA LEU A 157 12.04 -12.87 8.68
C LEU A 157 13.27 -13.39 9.46
N PRO A 158 13.15 -14.52 10.18
CA PRO A 158 14.27 -15.10 10.91
C PRO A 158 15.28 -15.76 9.95
N ILE A 159 16.57 -15.57 10.21
CA ILE A 159 17.67 -16.03 9.35
C ILE A 159 18.56 -17.01 10.11
N TYR A 160 18.79 -18.19 9.53
CA TYR A 160 19.50 -19.30 10.17
C TYR A 160 20.86 -19.65 9.55
N ARG A 161 21.28 -18.92 8.52
CA ARG A 161 22.59 -19.08 7.88
C ARG A 161 23.24 -17.71 7.73
N TRP A 162 24.51 -17.60 8.11
CA TRP A 162 25.24 -16.32 8.09
C TRP A 162 25.28 -15.65 6.72
N TRP A 163 25.49 -16.42 5.64
CA TRP A 163 25.52 -15.86 4.27
C TRP A 163 24.15 -15.34 3.79
N GLN A 164 23.04 -15.80 4.39
CA GLN A 164 21.70 -15.32 4.04
C GLN A 164 21.43 -13.91 4.59
N VAL A 165 22.16 -13.49 5.64
CA VAL A 165 22.01 -12.15 6.22
C VAL A 165 22.28 -11.05 5.19
N PRO A 166 23.47 -10.98 4.55
CA PRO A 166 23.72 -9.96 3.53
C PRO A 166 22.81 -10.12 2.31
N TYR A 167 22.48 -11.35 1.91
CA TYR A 167 21.59 -11.61 0.79
C TYR A 167 20.19 -11.00 1.00
N TYR A 168 19.53 -11.32 2.12
CA TYR A 168 18.20 -10.79 2.41
C TYR A 168 18.25 -9.29 2.73
N TRP A 169 19.33 -8.80 3.36
CA TRP A 169 19.50 -7.36 3.61
C TRP A 169 19.49 -6.57 2.30
N ILE A 170 20.28 -7.00 1.30
CA ILE A 170 20.31 -6.36 -0.01
C ILE A 170 18.95 -6.44 -0.69
N GLY A 171 18.29 -7.61 -0.66
CA GLY A 171 16.97 -7.80 -1.27
C GLY A 171 15.91 -6.88 -0.68
N ILE A 172 15.84 -6.77 0.66
CA ILE A 172 14.88 -5.89 1.32
C ILE A 172 15.26 -4.41 1.12
N LYS A 173 16.55 -4.05 1.09
CA LYS A 173 16.95 -2.67 0.79
C LYS A 173 16.67 -2.26 -0.65
N ALA A 174 16.80 -3.19 -1.60
CA ALA A 174 16.34 -2.97 -2.97
C ALA A 174 14.82 -2.73 -3.01
N TYR A 175 14.05 -3.48 -2.21
CA TYR A 175 12.62 -3.27 -2.07
C TYR A 175 12.25 -1.91 -1.47
N ASP A 176 12.90 -1.51 -0.37
CA ASP A 176 12.76 -0.16 0.22
C ASP A 176 13.06 0.93 -0.82
N PHE A 177 14.13 0.75 -1.60
CA PHE A 177 14.52 1.67 -2.66
C PHE A 177 13.46 1.78 -3.77
N VAL A 178 12.90 0.65 -4.23
CA VAL A 178 11.83 0.63 -5.23
C VAL A 178 10.55 1.27 -4.70
N ALA A 179 10.23 1.07 -3.41
CA ALA A 179 9.10 1.71 -2.76
C ALA A 179 9.26 3.23 -2.68
N GLY A 180 10.48 3.73 -2.48
CA GLY A 180 10.78 5.15 -2.48
C GLY A 180 9.86 5.94 -1.54
N ARG A 181 9.06 6.85 -2.10
CA ARG A 181 8.10 7.69 -1.32
C ARG A 181 6.88 6.92 -0.79
N GLN A 182 6.58 5.74 -1.35
CA GLN A 182 5.47 4.87 -0.95
C GLN A 182 5.88 3.89 0.17
N GLN A 183 7.08 4.05 0.70
CA GLN A 183 7.58 3.26 1.80
C GLN A 183 6.85 3.64 3.10
N VAL A 184 6.28 2.63 3.76
CA VAL A 184 5.56 2.82 5.02
C VAL A 184 6.54 3.12 6.16
N LYS A 185 7.53 2.25 6.35
CA LYS A 185 8.64 2.39 7.31
C LYS A 185 9.88 1.67 6.76
N SER A 186 11.06 2.15 7.12
CA SER A 186 12.33 1.56 6.67
C SER A 186 12.56 0.19 7.29
N SER A 187 13.10 -0.73 6.50
CA SER A 187 13.51 -2.03 7.01
C SER A 187 14.75 -1.95 7.90
N TYR A 188 14.85 -2.86 8.86
CA TYR A 188 15.98 -2.93 9.79
C TYR A 188 16.32 -4.36 10.19
N PHE A 189 17.54 -4.54 10.69
CA PHE A 189 18.02 -5.83 11.18
C PHE A 189 17.88 -5.89 12.70
N LEU A 190 17.46 -7.05 13.19
CA LEU A 190 17.40 -7.41 14.60
C LEU A 190 18.48 -8.44 14.90
N SER A 191 19.24 -8.18 15.98
CA SER A 191 20.13 -9.17 16.54
C SER A 191 19.35 -10.40 17.02
N ARG A 192 20.05 -11.53 17.13
CA ARG A 192 19.51 -12.78 17.66
C ARG A 192 18.78 -12.59 19.00
N GLU A 193 19.40 -11.85 19.93
CA GLU A 193 18.85 -11.58 21.26
C GLU A 193 17.51 -10.85 21.17
N ARG A 194 17.45 -9.72 20.45
CA ARG A 194 16.21 -8.95 20.25
C ARG A 194 15.13 -9.74 19.52
N ALA A 195 15.50 -10.57 18.55
CA ALA A 195 14.53 -11.42 17.85
C ALA A 195 13.90 -12.46 18.80
N LEU A 196 14.68 -13.02 19.72
CA LEU A 196 14.20 -13.96 20.74
C LEU A 196 13.41 -13.29 21.87
N GLU A 197 13.71 -12.02 22.18
CA GLU A 197 12.90 -11.22 23.10
C GLU A 197 11.49 -10.97 22.54
N LEU A 198 11.40 -10.58 21.26
CA LEU A 198 10.12 -10.33 20.61
C LEU A 198 9.34 -11.61 20.33
N PHE A 199 10.03 -12.69 19.95
CA PHE A 199 9.41 -13.98 19.61
C PHE A 199 10.17 -15.15 20.26
N PRO A 200 9.88 -15.45 21.55
CA PRO A 200 10.59 -16.49 22.31
C PRO A 200 10.45 -17.91 21.74
N MET A 201 9.39 -18.14 20.95
CA MET A 201 9.12 -19.44 20.31
C MET A 201 9.95 -19.71 19.05
N LEU A 202 10.77 -18.75 18.59
CA LEU A 202 11.69 -18.99 17.48
C LEU A 202 12.70 -20.08 17.82
N LYS A 203 13.07 -20.87 16.80
CA LYS A 203 14.13 -21.87 16.94
C LYS A 203 15.44 -21.15 17.31
N LYS A 204 15.99 -21.46 18.48
CA LYS A 204 17.21 -20.81 19.00
C LYS A 204 18.47 -21.31 18.30
N ASP A 205 18.46 -22.57 17.86
CA ASP A 205 19.58 -23.22 17.20
C ASP A 205 19.83 -22.59 15.82
N LYS A 206 21.09 -22.23 15.56
CA LYS A 206 21.60 -21.59 14.33
C LYS A 206 20.95 -20.24 13.96
N LEU A 207 20.14 -19.64 14.83
CA LEU A 207 19.56 -18.31 14.56
C LEU A 207 20.66 -17.25 14.54
N CYS A 208 20.88 -16.63 13.38
CA CYS A 208 21.85 -15.54 13.20
C CYS A 208 21.24 -14.18 13.58
N GLY A 209 19.94 -14.00 13.36
CA GLY A 209 19.21 -12.77 13.59
C GLY A 209 17.91 -12.75 12.79
N ALA A 210 17.29 -11.58 12.66
CA ALA A 210 16.08 -11.42 11.86
C ALA A 210 16.07 -10.10 11.10
N LEU A 211 15.37 -10.06 9.97
CA LEU A 211 15.08 -8.84 9.24
C LEU A 211 13.64 -8.46 9.42
N VAL A 212 13.38 -7.18 9.66
CA VAL A 212 12.03 -6.64 9.74
C VAL A 212 11.82 -5.70 8.56
N TYR A 213 10.78 -5.97 7.78
CA TYR A 213 10.28 -5.07 6.76
C TYR A 213 8.79 -4.80 7.00
N TYR A 214 8.23 -3.82 6.31
CA TYR A 214 6.86 -3.38 6.55
C TYR A 214 5.99 -3.58 5.32
N ASP A 215 4.80 -4.11 5.58
CA ASP A 215 3.73 -4.20 4.60
C ASP A 215 2.41 -3.63 5.07
N GLY A 216 1.36 -3.74 4.27
CA GLY A 216 0.01 -3.36 4.66
C GLY A 216 -0.78 -4.55 5.18
N LYS A 217 -1.63 -4.32 6.18
CA LYS A 217 -2.71 -5.23 6.56
C LYS A 217 -4.05 -4.54 6.31
N LEU A 218 -5.05 -5.30 5.89
CA LEU A 218 -6.40 -4.82 5.60
C LEU A 218 -7.45 -5.61 6.39
N ASN A 219 -8.63 -5.02 6.56
CA ASN A 219 -9.82 -5.68 7.08
C ASN A 219 -10.85 -5.87 5.96
N VAL A 220 -11.50 -7.03 5.90
CA VAL A 220 -12.55 -7.38 4.92
C VAL A 220 -13.71 -6.38 4.94
N ARG A 221 -13.95 -5.75 6.10
CA ARG A 221 -14.94 -4.67 6.27
C ARG A 221 -14.76 -3.49 5.31
N LEU A 222 -13.58 -3.33 4.70
CA LEU A 222 -13.33 -2.31 3.68
C LEU A 222 -14.29 -2.42 2.50
N ASN A 223 -14.58 -3.63 2.04
CA ASN A 223 -15.49 -3.84 0.91
C ASN A 223 -16.94 -3.47 1.29
N VAL A 224 -17.35 -3.81 2.51
CA VAL A 224 -18.68 -3.45 3.04
C VAL A 224 -18.79 -1.93 3.19
N LEU A 225 -17.70 -1.26 3.60
CA LEU A 225 -17.64 0.20 3.65
C LEU A 225 -17.87 0.82 2.27
N PHE A 226 -17.21 0.31 1.22
CA PHE A 226 -17.40 0.79 -0.15
C PHE A 226 -18.86 0.71 -0.60
N ILE A 227 -19.55 -0.38 -0.26
CA ILE A 227 -20.97 -0.58 -0.57
C ILE A 227 -21.86 0.36 0.26
N SER A 228 -21.52 0.55 1.55
CA SER A 228 -22.36 1.29 2.50
C SER A 228 -22.33 2.80 2.29
N ILE A 229 -21.20 3.37 1.88
CA ILE A 229 -21.05 4.84 1.71
C ILE A 229 -21.98 5.37 0.61
N TYR A 230 -22.25 4.56 -0.40
CA TYR A 230 -22.99 4.99 -1.60
C TYR A 230 -24.36 4.33 -1.73
N HIS A 231 -24.85 3.66 -0.69
CA HIS A 231 -26.12 2.95 -0.72
C HIS A 231 -26.24 2.03 -1.95
N LEU A 232 -25.16 1.31 -2.25
CA LEU A 232 -25.07 0.42 -3.41
C LEU A 232 -25.89 -0.86 -3.19
N VAL A 233 -27.21 -0.77 -3.24
CA VAL A 233 -28.19 -1.81 -3.68
C VAL A 233 -29.49 -1.11 -4.01
#